data_AF-A0A9D0RC46-F1
#
_entry.id   AF-A0A9D0RC46-F1
#
_cell.length_a   1.000
_cell.length_b   1.000
_cell.length_c   1.000
_cell.angle_alpha   90.00
_cell.angle_beta   90.00
_cell.angle_gamma   90.00
#
_symmetry.space_group_name_H-M   'P 1'
#
loop_
_entity.id
_entity.type
_entity.pdbx_description
1 polymer ?
#
loop_
_entity_poly.entity_id
_entity_poly.type
_entity_poly.pdbx_seq_one_letter_code
_entity_poly.pdbx_strand_id
1 'polypeptide(L)'
;MTLLNDVVFQTPLTGEADFNEAGGATGKEFVLDNPLPPLGTSTYAGIEWRWQVLEEWAWYFGLATWEAASAAQAVGVMPFQRIDSSVIDERSAKLSYNEMFVGAERTIWHWRERSRFYVRLGLHNVFDIDYQERHVLRFLTGDAQGFSRTFIVDAHASSVLMTQFGLGMEWQPLDRFSIGINGSYALGVRKFYLRDRQVTHDFRDSDGLRQFFSAAPPTRDGRVGYRRPNGDLAGPMPLSLQGWKAFLQFSVYY
;
A
#
# COMPACT_ATOMS: atom_id res chain seq x y z
N MET A 1 -0.41 -1.05 8.77
CA MET A 1 0.13 -0.06 7.80
C MET A 1 0.80 1.15 8.47
N THR A 2 0.88 1.18 9.82
CA THR A 2 1.44 2.27 10.63
C THR A 2 2.80 2.78 10.16
N LEU A 3 3.77 1.91 9.89
CA LEU A 3 5.10 2.36 9.45
C LEU A 3 5.09 3.11 8.11
N LEU A 4 4.25 2.68 7.15
CA LEU A 4 4.10 3.37 5.87
C LEU A 4 3.55 4.77 6.12
N ASN A 5 2.41 4.85 6.81
CA ASN A 5 1.69 6.11 7.04
C ASN A 5 2.49 7.10 7.90
N ASP A 6 3.13 6.62 8.96
CA ASP A 6 3.73 7.48 9.99
C ASP A 6 5.18 7.86 9.67
N VAL A 7 5.85 7.11 8.78
CA VAL A 7 7.27 7.31 8.50
C VAL A 7 7.56 7.41 7.00
N VAL A 8 7.28 6.36 6.23
CA VAL A 8 7.67 6.32 4.80
C VAL A 8 6.98 7.43 4.01
N PHE A 9 5.69 7.60 4.24
CA PHE A 9 4.87 8.62 3.59
C PHE A 9 5.21 10.04 4.05
N GLN A 10 5.78 10.19 5.24
CA GLN A 10 6.24 11.47 5.77
C GLN A 10 7.69 11.78 5.40
N THR A 11 8.39 10.84 4.77
CA THR A 11 9.79 11.03 4.40
C THR A 11 9.87 11.82 3.10
N PRO A 12 10.66 12.91 3.04
CA PRO A 12 10.82 13.73 1.85
C PRO A 12 11.68 13.02 0.81
N LEU A 13 11.53 13.41 -0.46
CA LEU A 13 12.50 13.03 -1.49
C LEU A 13 13.74 13.90 -1.31
N THR A 14 14.90 13.27 -1.11
CA THR A 14 16.16 13.97 -0.92
C THR A 14 17.19 13.54 -1.95
N GLY A 15 18.26 14.30 -2.12
CA GLY A 15 19.32 13.93 -3.03
C GLY A 15 20.42 14.96 -3.13
N GLU A 16 21.36 14.69 -4.01
CA GLU A 16 22.50 15.53 -4.36
C GLU A 16 22.48 15.73 -5.88
N ALA A 17 22.78 16.93 -6.34
CA ALA A 17 22.95 17.24 -7.75
C ALA A 17 24.24 18.03 -7.98
N ASP A 18 24.88 17.81 -9.12
CA ASP A 18 25.98 18.64 -9.58
C ASP A 18 25.51 20.08 -9.74
N PHE A 19 26.21 21.01 -9.08
CA PHE A 19 25.91 22.43 -9.11
C PHE A 19 27.15 23.23 -9.53
N ASN A 20 26.96 24.24 -10.38
CA ASN A 20 28.03 25.14 -10.75
C ASN A 20 28.15 26.23 -9.68
N GLU A 21 29.15 26.13 -8.82
CA GLU A 21 29.54 27.23 -7.94
C GLU A 21 30.80 27.90 -8.49
N ALA A 22 31.02 29.18 -8.14
CA ALA A 22 32.18 29.95 -8.59
C ALA A 22 33.48 29.38 -7.98
N GLY A 23 33.98 28.27 -8.53
CA GLY A 23 35.09 27.50 -8.00
C GLY A 23 35.16 26.04 -8.47
N GLY A 24 34.09 25.50 -9.08
CA GLY A 24 34.03 24.12 -9.59
C GLY A 24 32.63 23.50 -9.46
N ALA A 25 32.46 22.27 -9.95
CA ALA A 25 31.24 21.51 -9.69
C ALA A 25 31.25 21.00 -8.24
N THR A 26 30.30 21.46 -7.43
CA THR A 26 30.06 20.97 -6.05
C THR A 26 28.72 20.25 -6.00
N GLY A 27 28.63 19.18 -5.21
CA GLY A 27 27.36 18.49 -4.97
C GLY A 27 26.47 19.37 -4.08
N LYS A 28 25.31 19.78 -4.60
CA LYS A 28 24.30 20.53 -3.85
C LYS A 28 23.17 19.60 -3.43
N GLU A 29 22.89 19.59 -2.13
CA GLU A 29 21.77 18.82 -1.58
C GLU A 29 20.43 19.49 -1.90
N PHE A 30 19.39 18.67 -2.03
CA PHE A 30 18.01 19.13 -2.16
C PHE A 30 17.06 18.29 -1.32
N VAL A 31 15.95 18.91 -0.94
CA VAL A 31 14.86 18.30 -0.19
C VAL A 31 13.53 18.75 -0.81
N LEU A 32 12.75 17.79 -1.27
CA LEU A 32 11.37 18.00 -1.73
C LEU A 32 10.44 17.39 -0.69
N ASP A 33 9.86 18.26 0.14
CA ASP A 33 8.92 17.87 1.18
C ASP A 33 7.51 17.75 0.59
N ASN A 34 7.10 16.50 0.36
CA ASN A 34 5.83 16.15 -0.24
C ASN A 34 5.23 14.94 0.49
N PRO A 35 4.72 15.14 1.73
CA PRO A 35 4.21 14.04 2.53
C PRO A 35 2.93 13.49 1.91
N LEU A 36 2.82 12.17 1.85
CA LEU A 36 1.60 11.50 1.40
C LEU A 36 0.56 11.44 2.53
N PRO A 37 -0.72 11.70 2.23
CA PRO A 37 -1.81 11.33 3.12
C PRO A 37 -1.75 9.84 3.49
N PRO A 38 -2.14 9.45 4.71
CA PRO A 38 -2.14 8.05 5.09
C PRO A 38 -3.05 7.22 4.17
N LEU A 39 -2.66 5.96 3.91
CA LEU A 39 -3.58 5.01 3.27
C LEU A 39 -4.78 4.80 4.20
N GLY A 40 -5.95 5.28 3.76
CA GLY A 40 -7.21 5.18 4.48
C GLY A 40 -8.02 3.94 4.11
N THR A 41 -9.34 4.06 4.24
CA THR A 41 -10.29 3.08 3.71
C THR A 41 -10.10 2.87 2.21
N SER A 42 -10.21 1.62 1.79
CA SER A 42 -9.78 1.14 0.48
C SER A 42 -10.69 0.01 0.01
N THR A 43 -10.64 -0.26 -1.29
CA THR A 43 -11.56 -1.21 -1.92
C THR A 43 -11.09 -2.64 -1.70
N TYR A 44 -11.99 -3.47 -1.21
CA TYR A 44 -11.82 -4.92 -1.08
C TYR A 44 -12.95 -5.61 -1.83
N ALA A 45 -12.63 -6.48 -2.78
CA ALA A 45 -13.62 -7.17 -3.59
C ALA A 45 -13.19 -8.61 -3.84
N GLY A 46 -14.14 -9.54 -3.88
CA GLY A 46 -13.83 -10.95 -4.04
C GLY A 46 -15.06 -11.82 -4.24
N ILE A 47 -14.80 -13.12 -4.37
CA ILE A 47 -15.80 -14.17 -4.50
C ILE A 47 -15.62 -15.15 -3.35
N GLU A 48 -16.73 -15.57 -2.77
CA GLU A 48 -16.79 -16.52 -1.68
C GLU A 48 -17.76 -17.65 -2.03
N TRP A 49 -17.33 -18.86 -1.75
CA TRP A 49 -18.16 -20.05 -1.79
C TRP A 49 -18.44 -20.48 -0.37
N ARG A 50 -19.71 -20.69 -0.06
CA ARG A 50 -20.18 -21.14 1.25
C ARG A 50 -20.82 -22.50 1.12
N TRP A 51 -20.36 -23.44 1.93
CA TRP A 51 -20.92 -24.79 2.02
C TRP A 51 -21.55 -24.99 3.39
N GLN A 52 -22.89 -25.09 3.41
CA GLN A 52 -23.64 -25.43 4.60
C GLN A 52 -23.40 -26.90 4.97
N VAL A 53 -22.86 -27.15 6.16
CA VAL A 53 -22.58 -28.53 6.64
C VAL A 53 -23.61 -28.97 7.68
N LEU A 54 -24.03 -28.04 8.55
CA LEU A 54 -25.12 -28.23 9.52
C LEU A 54 -26.02 -26.99 9.48
N GLU A 55 -27.19 -27.02 10.08
CA GLU A 55 -28.08 -25.84 10.12
C GLU A 55 -27.39 -24.59 10.67
N GLU A 56 -26.55 -24.75 11.71
CA GLU A 56 -25.81 -23.63 12.32
C GLU A 56 -24.43 -23.39 11.71
N TRP A 57 -23.85 -24.35 10.98
CA TRP A 57 -22.43 -24.30 10.58
C TRP A 57 -22.24 -24.36 9.07
N ALA A 58 -21.41 -23.45 8.57
CA ALA A 58 -20.95 -23.45 7.20
C ALA A 58 -19.44 -23.32 7.12
N TRP A 59 -18.83 -23.98 6.15
CA TRP A 59 -17.48 -23.65 5.72
C TRP A 59 -17.55 -22.61 4.62
N TYR A 60 -16.55 -21.75 4.55
CA TYR A 60 -16.39 -20.85 3.44
C TYR A 60 -14.95 -20.86 2.93
N PHE A 61 -14.79 -20.63 1.64
CA PHE A 61 -13.50 -20.35 1.03
C PHE A 61 -13.68 -19.29 -0.05
N GLY A 62 -12.62 -18.58 -0.40
CA GLY A 62 -12.74 -17.53 -1.38
C GLY A 62 -11.42 -16.90 -1.79
N LEU A 63 -11.55 -16.00 -2.76
CA LEU A 63 -10.47 -15.21 -3.32
C LEU A 63 -10.91 -13.74 -3.34
N ALA A 64 -10.00 -12.85 -2.99
CA ALA A 64 -10.24 -11.42 -3.02
C ALA A 64 -9.00 -10.64 -3.41
N THR A 65 -9.21 -9.40 -3.79
CA THR A 65 -8.16 -8.42 -4.07
C THR A 65 -8.43 -7.15 -3.28
N TRP A 66 -7.34 -6.47 -2.92
CA TRP A 66 -7.36 -5.20 -2.20
C TRP A 66 -6.40 -4.22 -2.84
N GLU A 67 -6.82 -2.97 -2.91
CA GLU A 67 -5.99 -1.87 -3.42
C GLU A 67 -6.24 -0.58 -2.66
N ALA A 68 -5.16 0.10 -2.30
CA ALA A 68 -5.17 1.47 -1.80
C ALA A 68 -4.13 2.33 -2.52
N ALA A 69 -4.46 3.59 -2.73
CA ALA A 69 -3.55 4.58 -3.29
C ALA A 69 -3.61 5.88 -2.47
N SER A 70 -2.51 6.61 -2.48
CA SER A 70 -2.37 7.95 -1.92
C SER A 70 -1.61 8.84 -2.91
N ALA A 71 -1.95 10.12 -2.96
CA ALA A 71 -1.29 11.09 -3.82
C ALA A 71 -1.20 12.46 -3.14
N ALA A 72 -0.12 13.18 -3.43
CA ALA A 72 0.14 14.53 -2.97
C ALA A 72 0.92 15.32 -4.02
N GLN A 73 0.85 16.64 -3.92
CA GLN A 73 1.58 17.54 -4.79
C GLN A 73 2.22 18.63 -3.95
N ALA A 74 3.50 18.89 -4.19
CA ALA A 74 4.23 19.97 -3.56
C ALA A 74 5.06 20.75 -4.58
N VAL A 75 5.34 22.01 -4.27
CA VAL A 75 6.29 22.84 -5.04
C VAL A 75 7.56 22.95 -4.23
N GLY A 76 8.70 22.73 -4.87
CA GLY A 76 10.00 22.86 -4.25
C GLY A 76 11.04 23.42 -5.21
N VAL A 77 12.29 23.38 -4.76
CA VAL A 77 13.46 23.78 -5.54
C VAL A 77 14.41 22.60 -5.59
N MET A 78 14.87 22.29 -6.79
CA MET A 78 15.79 21.19 -7.04
C MET A 78 16.88 21.67 -8.00
N PRO A 79 18.16 21.42 -7.68
CA PRO A 79 19.23 21.66 -8.63
C PRO A 79 19.09 20.66 -9.78
N PHE A 80 19.00 21.17 -11.00
CA PHE A 80 18.93 20.36 -12.22
C PHE A 80 19.74 21.04 -13.31
N GLN A 81 20.58 20.27 -14.02
CA GLN A 81 21.49 20.81 -15.02
C GLN A 81 22.33 21.99 -14.47
N ARG A 82 22.76 21.87 -13.21
CA ARG A 82 23.64 22.82 -12.52
C ARG A 82 23.03 24.19 -12.19
N ILE A 83 21.70 24.33 -12.30
CA ILE A 83 20.95 25.52 -11.89
C ILE A 83 19.81 25.15 -10.95
N ASP A 84 19.41 26.06 -10.06
CA ASP A 84 18.21 25.86 -9.26
C ASP A 84 16.97 25.99 -10.12
N SER A 85 16.15 24.95 -10.12
CA SER A 85 14.90 24.92 -10.85
C SER A 85 13.74 24.75 -9.88
N SER A 86 12.72 25.59 -10.04
CA SER A 86 11.44 25.37 -9.38
C SER A 86 10.79 24.13 -9.98
N VAL A 87 10.34 23.21 -9.12
CA VAL A 87 9.79 21.92 -9.52
C VAL A 87 8.49 21.65 -8.78
N ILE A 88 7.52 21.10 -9.50
CA ILE A 88 6.35 20.46 -8.91
C ILE A 88 6.67 18.98 -8.77
N ASP A 89 6.60 18.46 -7.55
CA ASP A 89 6.63 17.02 -7.28
C ASP A 89 5.21 16.51 -7.12
N GLU A 90 4.76 15.67 -8.04
CA GLU A 90 3.54 14.86 -7.90
C GLU A 90 3.95 13.48 -7.39
N ARG A 91 3.75 13.25 -6.09
CA ARG A 91 4.07 11.98 -5.44
C ARG A 91 2.81 11.15 -5.33
N SER A 92 2.92 9.86 -5.64
CA SER A 92 1.85 8.89 -5.39
C SER A 92 2.41 7.58 -4.87
N ALA A 93 1.65 6.87 -4.05
CA ALA A 93 1.96 5.52 -3.62
C ALA A 93 0.74 4.62 -3.77
N LYS A 94 0.99 3.37 -4.15
CA LYS A 94 -0.02 2.32 -4.29
C LYS A 94 0.45 1.09 -3.52
N LEU A 95 -0.47 0.47 -2.79
CA LEU A 95 -0.29 -0.84 -2.17
C LEU A 95 -1.45 -1.72 -2.62
N SER A 96 -1.14 -2.91 -3.11
CA SER A 96 -2.15 -3.90 -3.50
C SER A 96 -1.75 -5.30 -3.07
N TYR A 97 -2.74 -6.18 -2.90
CA TYR A 97 -2.49 -7.59 -2.66
C TYR A 97 -3.67 -8.45 -3.09
N ASN A 98 -3.38 -9.75 -3.30
CA ASN A 98 -4.38 -10.79 -3.46
C ASN A 98 -4.51 -11.61 -2.17
N GLU A 99 -5.69 -12.16 -1.94
CA GLU A 99 -6.01 -12.87 -0.72
C GLU A 99 -6.77 -14.16 -1.04
N MET A 100 -6.30 -15.28 -0.50
CA MET A 100 -7.03 -16.54 -0.48
C MET A 100 -7.42 -16.84 0.97
N PHE A 101 -8.67 -17.21 1.19
CA PHE A 101 -9.17 -17.43 2.55
C PHE A 101 -10.02 -18.68 2.67
N VAL A 102 -10.01 -19.26 3.86
CA VAL A 102 -10.83 -20.41 4.27
C VAL A 102 -11.25 -20.23 5.71
N GLY A 103 -12.46 -20.62 6.07
CA GLY A 103 -12.92 -20.48 7.44
C GLY A 103 -14.25 -21.17 7.72
N ALA A 104 -14.70 -21.01 8.95
CA ALA A 104 -15.97 -21.49 9.42
C ALA A 104 -16.85 -20.32 9.87
N GLU A 105 -18.12 -20.43 9.56
CA GLU A 105 -19.19 -19.55 10.00
C GLU A 105 -20.12 -20.34 10.92
N ARG A 106 -20.53 -19.71 12.03
CA ARG A 106 -21.56 -20.24 12.90
C ARG A 106 -22.70 -19.23 13.03
N THR A 107 -23.90 -19.61 12.63
CA THR A 107 -25.13 -18.87 12.92
C THR A 107 -25.40 -18.94 14.41
N ILE A 108 -25.52 -17.78 15.06
CA ILE A 108 -25.80 -17.67 16.49
C ILE A 108 -27.28 -17.41 16.72
N TRP A 109 -27.91 -16.64 15.84
CA TRP A 109 -29.28 -16.21 16.03
C TRP A 109 -29.98 -15.95 14.70
N HIS A 110 -31.23 -16.40 14.59
CA HIS A 110 -32.13 -16.06 13.50
C HIS A 110 -33.06 -14.93 13.95
N TRP A 111 -32.88 -13.74 13.37
CA TRP A 111 -33.80 -12.62 13.56
C TRP A 111 -34.86 -12.67 12.47
N ARG A 112 -36.09 -13.04 12.87
CA ARG A 112 -37.19 -13.37 11.94
C ARG A 112 -36.78 -14.53 11.02
N GLU A 113 -37.74 -15.08 10.26
CA GLU A 113 -37.48 -16.22 9.38
C GLU A 113 -36.50 -15.93 8.24
N ARG A 114 -36.20 -14.65 7.96
CA ARG A 114 -35.43 -14.21 6.79
C ARG A 114 -34.13 -13.48 7.11
N SER A 115 -33.68 -13.46 8.36
CA SER A 115 -32.40 -12.84 8.70
C SER A 115 -31.64 -13.65 9.74
N ARG A 116 -30.32 -13.67 9.60
CA ARG A 116 -29.43 -14.42 10.49
C ARG A 116 -28.22 -13.61 10.87
N PHE A 117 -27.80 -13.80 12.11
CA PHE A 117 -26.59 -13.27 12.70
C PHE A 117 -25.61 -14.41 12.92
N TYR A 118 -24.37 -14.19 12.54
CA TYR A 118 -23.34 -15.23 12.61
C TYR A 118 -21.98 -14.66 13.04
N VAL A 119 -21.16 -15.54 13.60
CA VAL A 119 -19.72 -15.32 13.80
C VAL A 119 -18.94 -16.05 12.73
N ARG A 120 -17.77 -15.51 12.39
CA ARG A 120 -16.85 -16.08 11.42
C ARG A 120 -15.45 -16.13 11.99
N LEU A 121 -14.76 -17.24 11.72
CA LEU A 121 -13.35 -17.42 11.99
C LEU A 121 -12.68 -17.98 10.73
N GLY A 122 -11.66 -17.30 10.25
CA GLY A 122 -10.97 -17.68 9.02
C GLY A 122 -9.45 -17.56 9.11
N LEU A 123 -8.79 -18.33 8.26
CA LEU A 123 -7.40 -18.19 7.90
C LEU A 123 -7.31 -17.54 6.51
N HIS A 124 -6.44 -16.55 6.42
CA HIS A 124 -6.32 -15.68 5.27
C HIS A 124 -4.85 -15.65 4.86
N ASN A 125 -4.56 -16.13 3.66
CA ASN A 125 -3.25 -16.03 3.05
C ASN A 125 -3.26 -14.86 2.06
N VAL A 126 -2.60 -13.77 2.44
CA VAL A 126 -2.32 -12.65 1.55
C VAL A 126 -1.07 -12.96 0.76
N PHE A 127 -1.09 -12.78 -0.54
CA PHE A 127 0.02 -13.04 -1.44
C PHE A 127 0.08 -11.98 -2.53
N ASP A 128 1.19 -11.94 -3.26
CA ASP A 128 1.39 -10.97 -4.35
C ASP A 128 1.22 -9.53 -3.84
N ILE A 129 1.95 -9.21 -2.78
CA ILE A 129 1.87 -7.90 -2.14
C ILE A 129 2.79 -6.95 -2.88
N ASP A 130 2.21 -5.95 -3.52
CA ASP A 130 2.92 -5.00 -4.36
C ASP A 130 2.85 -3.61 -3.76
N TYR A 131 4.02 -3.00 -3.58
CA TYR A 131 4.16 -1.60 -3.20
C TYR A 131 4.85 -0.84 -4.33
N GLN A 132 4.22 0.24 -4.77
CA GLN A 132 4.77 1.16 -5.76
C GLN A 132 4.72 2.58 -5.21
N GLU A 133 5.82 3.31 -5.36
CA GLU A 133 5.92 4.74 -5.09
C GLU A 133 6.42 5.47 -6.33
N ARG A 134 5.75 6.54 -6.73
CA ARG A 134 6.04 7.31 -7.93
C ARG A 134 6.23 8.77 -7.59
N HIS A 135 7.25 9.39 -8.17
CA HIS A 135 7.43 10.83 -8.20
C HIS A 135 7.45 11.31 -9.65
N VAL A 136 6.61 12.29 -9.97
CA VAL A 136 6.65 13.00 -11.25
C VAL A 136 7.09 14.43 -10.98
N LEU A 137 8.31 14.74 -11.38
CA LEU A 137 8.94 16.04 -11.21
C LEU A 137 8.73 16.87 -12.48
N ARG A 138 7.93 17.92 -12.39
CA ARG A 138 7.68 18.86 -13.49
C ARG A 138 8.41 20.18 -13.23
N PHE A 139 9.34 20.52 -14.13
CA PHE A 139 10.17 21.71 -14.00
C PHE A 139 9.44 22.96 -14.52
N LEU A 140 9.44 24.01 -13.70
CA LEU A 140 8.75 25.27 -13.96
C LEU A 140 9.69 26.38 -14.44
N THR A 141 10.99 26.26 -14.19
CA THR A 141 12.02 27.24 -14.54
C THR A 141 13.26 26.56 -15.09
N GLY A 142 14.18 27.36 -15.65
CA GLY A 142 15.43 26.88 -16.23
C GLY A 142 15.24 26.28 -17.63
N ASP A 143 16.33 25.73 -18.19
CA ASP A 143 16.34 25.14 -19.54
C ASP A 143 15.45 23.90 -19.65
N ALA A 144 15.10 23.30 -18.51
CA ALA A 144 14.22 22.14 -18.39
C ALA A 144 12.74 22.52 -18.25
N GLN A 145 12.37 23.81 -18.34
CA GLN A 145 10.99 24.24 -18.19
C GLN A 145 10.04 23.48 -19.14
N GLY A 146 8.96 22.93 -18.58
CA GLY A 146 7.97 22.16 -19.32
C GLY A 146 8.32 20.68 -19.51
N PHE A 147 9.54 20.26 -19.19
CA PHE A 147 9.89 18.84 -19.12
C PHE A 147 9.41 18.23 -17.79
N SER A 148 9.13 16.93 -17.85
CA SER A 148 8.80 16.12 -16.68
C SER A 148 9.76 14.95 -16.60
N ARG A 149 10.13 14.59 -15.37
CA ARG A 149 10.94 13.42 -15.05
C ARG A 149 10.22 12.54 -14.05
N THR A 150 10.40 11.24 -14.15
CA THR A 150 9.67 10.27 -13.36
C THR A 150 10.61 9.33 -12.64
N PHE A 151 10.34 9.08 -11.36
CA PHE A 151 10.88 7.98 -10.59
C PHE A 151 9.77 7.02 -10.23
N ILE A 152 10.05 5.72 -10.32
CA ILE A 152 9.18 4.66 -9.86
C ILE A 152 10.01 3.74 -8.98
N VAL A 153 9.59 3.54 -7.74
CA VAL A 153 10.15 2.61 -6.78
C VAL A 153 9.14 1.50 -6.57
N ASP A 154 9.50 0.28 -6.95
CA ASP A 154 8.66 -0.90 -6.82
C ASP A 154 9.29 -1.85 -5.80
N ALA A 155 8.46 -2.52 -4.98
CA ALA A 155 8.91 -3.55 -4.04
C ALA A 155 7.78 -4.56 -3.76
N HIS A 156 8.16 -5.81 -3.54
CA HIS A 156 7.22 -6.94 -3.50
C HIS A 156 7.36 -7.79 -2.23
N ALA A 157 6.31 -8.46 -1.80
CA ALA A 157 6.38 -9.50 -0.78
C ALA A 157 5.53 -10.73 -1.14
N SER A 158 6.07 -11.92 -0.86
CA SER A 158 5.52 -13.17 -1.39
C SER A 158 4.21 -13.60 -0.73
N SER A 159 4.16 -13.69 0.61
CA SER A 159 2.96 -14.14 1.32
C SER A 159 2.98 -13.88 2.83
N VAL A 160 1.79 -13.61 3.38
CA VAL A 160 1.51 -13.37 4.80
C VAL A 160 0.26 -14.12 5.21
N LEU A 161 0.39 -14.96 6.24
CA LEU A 161 -0.75 -15.63 6.86
C LEU A 161 -1.34 -14.75 7.98
N MET A 162 -2.66 -14.67 7.98
CA MET A 162 -3.46 -13.94 8.96
C MET A 162 -4.62 -14.80 9.46
N THR A 163 -5.09 -14.49 10.66
CA THR A 163 -6.35 -15.01 11.19
C THR A 163 -7.35 -13.87 11.22
N GLN A 164 -8.60 -14.13 10.87
CA GLN A 164 -9.65 -13.12 10.86
C GLN A 164 -10.83 -13.61 11.70
N PHE A 165 -11.28 -12.76 12.63
CA PHE A 165 -12.48 -12.98 13.41
C PHE A 165 -13.51 -11.92 13.05
N GLY A 166 -14.76 -12.32 12.84
CA GLY A 166 -15.80 -11.40 12.39
C GLY A 166 -17.20 -11.76 12.85
N LEU A 167 -18.07 -10.78 12.68
CA LEU A 167 -19.50 -10.87 12.85
C LEU A 167 -20.17 -10.44 11.55
N GLY A 168 -21.28 -11.07 11.22
CA GLY A 168 -22.08 -10.64 10.09
C GLY A 168 -23.57 -10.82 10.33
N MET A 169 -24.33 -10.08 9.53
CA MET A 169 -25.77 -10.18 9.45
C MET A 169 -26.12 -10.38 7.99
N GLU A 170 -26.98 -11.34 7.70
CA GLU A 170 -27.50 -11.62 6.36
C GLU A 170 -29.01 -11.57 6.38
N TRP A 171 -29.59 -10.93 5.36
CA TRP A 171 -31.01 -10.80 5.13
C TRP A 171 -31.37 -11.40 3.76
N GLN A 172 -32.37 -12.26 3.73
CA GLN A 172 -32.81 -13.02 2.57
C GLN A 172 -34.15 -12.48 2.05
N PRO A 173 -34.15 -11.45 1.18
CA PRO A 173 -35.39 -10.92 0.61
C PRO A 173 -36.08 -11.92 -0.31
N LEU A 174 -35.33 -12.80 -0.98
CA LEU A 174 -35.82 -13.80 -1.93
C LEU A 174 -35.23 -15.16 -1.60
N ASP A 175 -35.93 -16.24 -1.95
CA ASP A 175 -35.52 -17.60 -1.59
C ASP A 175 -34.13 -17.97 -2.10
N ARG A 176 -33.67 -17.38 -3.22
CA ARG A 176 -32.36 -17.66 -3.82
C ARG A 176 -31.34 -16.52 -3.69
N PHE A 177 -31.65 -15.47 -2.95
CA PHE A 177 -30.78 -14.29 -2.88
C PHE A 177 -30.78 -13.66 -1.50
N SER A 178 -29.59 -13.36 -0.99
CA SER A 178 -29.41 -12.62 0.26
C SER A 178 -28.40 -11.50 0.14
N ILE A 179 -28.58 -10.49 0.99
CA ILE A 179 -27.69 -9.36 1.17
C ILE A 179 -27.17 -9.42 2.59
N GLY A 180 -25.85 -9.33 2.76
CA GLY A 180 -25.21 -9.34 4.06
C GLY A 180 -24.26 -8.18 4.27
N ILE A 181 -24.02 -7.87 5.53
CA ILE A 181 -22.93 -7.00 5.98
C ILE A 181 -22.05 -7.79 6.94
N ASN A 182 -20.75 -7.70 6.71
CA ASN A 182 -19.74 -8.37 7.53
C ASN A 182 -18.77 -7.33 8.08
N GLY A 183 -18.50 -7.40 9.38
CA GLY A 183 -17.45 -6.64 10.06
C GLY A 183 -16.48 -7.61 10.72
N SER A 184 -15.19 -7.42 10.49
CA SER A 184 -14.17 -8.35 10.97
C SER A 184 -12.85 -7.66 11.28
N TYR A 185 -12.05 -8.29 12.13
CA TYR A 185 -10.73 -7.84 12.50
C TYR A 185 -9.68 -8.88 12.08
N ALA A 186 -8.70 -8.45 11.29
CA ALA A 186 -7.61 -9.29 10.82
C ALA A 186 -6.40 -9.15 11.76
N LEU A 187 -5.88 -10.30 12.19
CA LEU A 187 -4.70 -10.47 13.03
C LEU A 187 -3.61 -11.17 12.22
N GLY A 188 -2.59 -10.43 11.82
CA GLY A 188 -1.40 -10.99 11.19
C GLY A 188 -0.59 -11.80 12.20
N VAL A 189 -0.25 -13.05 11.85
CA VAL A 189 0.55 -13.96 12.69
C VAL A 189 1.97 -13.44 12.87
N ARG A 190 2.49 -12.73 11.87
CA ARG A 190 3.81 -12.09 11.87
C ARG A 190 3.81 -10.81 11.07
N LYS A 191 4.77 -9.93 11.38
CA LYS A 191 5.13 -8.82 10.49
C LYS A 191 5.76 -9.39 9.22
N PHE A 192 5.61 -8.67 8.12
CA PHE A 192 6.22 -9.01 6.85
C PHE A 192 7.11 -7.87 6.35
N TYR A 193 7.92 -8.16 5.35
CA TYR A 193 8.90 -7.23 4.82
C TYR A 193 8.81 -7.25 3.30
N LEU A 194 8.86 -6.07 2.70
CA LEU A 194 9.06 -5.95 1.26
C LEU A 194 10.49 -6.38 0.90
N ARG A 195 10.64 -6.88 -0.33
CA ARG A 195 11.86 -7.38 -0.94
C ARG A 195 11.94 -6.87 -2.38
N ASP A 196 13.07 -7.16 -3.02
CA ASP A 196 13.25 -6.99 -4.46
C ASP A 196 12.93 -5.55 -4.94
N ARG A 197 13.48 -4.56 -4.22
CA ARG A 197 13.29 -3.15 -4.58
C ARG A 197 13.94 -2.86 -5.93
N GLN A 198 13.13 -2.38 -6.86
CA GLN A 198 13.58 -1.84 -8.14
C GLN A 198 13.32 -0.33 -8.18
N VAL A 199 14.24 0.42 -8.79
CA VAL A 199 14.05 1.83 -9.09
C VAL A 199 14.19 2.01 -10.59
N THR A 200 13.18 2.60 -11.21
CA THR A 200 13.19 2.97 -12.61
C THR A 200 13.09 4.49 -12.71
N HIS A 201 13.91 5.11 -13.55
CA HIS A 201 13.90 6.55 -13.77
C HIS A 201 14.27 6.92 -15.20
N ASP A 202 13.83 8.09 -15.64
CA ASP A 202 14.13 8.64 -16.98
C ASP A 202 15.25 9.71 -16.98
N PHE A 203 15.89 9.92 -15.83
CA PHE A 203 17.12 10.72 -15.72
C PHE A 203 18.28 10.05 -16.42
N ARG A 204 19.14 10.86 -17.03
CA ARG A 204 20.40 10.42 -17.64
C ARG A 204 21.54 10.63 -16.65
N ASP A 205 22.60 9.83 -16.77
CA ASP A 205 23.81 10.01 -15.96
C ASP A 205 24.41 11.43 -16.11
N SER A 206 24.24 12.05 -17.29
CA SER A 206 24.66 13.43 -17.56
C SER A 206 23.89 14.50 -16.77
N ASP A 207 22.74 14.16 -16.18
CA ASP A 207 21.96 15.08 -15.36
C ASP A 207 22.60 15.29 -13.96
N GLY A 208 23.63 14.50 -13.62
CA GLY A 208 24.46 14.70 -12.43
C GLY A 208 23.68 14.57 -11.13
N LEU A 209 22.65 13.73 -11.09
CA LEU A 209 21.67 13.67 -10.02
C LEU A 209 21.69 12.33 -9.31
N ARG A 210 21.76 12.37 -7.97
CA ARG A 210 21.68 11.22 -7.08
C ARG A 210 20.54 11.40 -6.10
N GLN A 211 19.58 10.46 -6.08
CA GLN A 211 18.38 10.58 -5.26
C GLN A 211 18.32 9.52 -4.17
N PHE A 212 17.68 9.89 -3.07
CA PHE A 212 17.49 9.09 -1.88
C PHE A 212 15.99 9.00 -1.59
N PHE A 213 15.43 7.82 -1.86
CA PHE A 213 14.00 7.54 -1.70
C PHE A 213 13.66 7.05 -0.29
N SER A 214 12.40 7.24 0.09
CA SER A 214 11.80 6.79 1.34
C SER A 214 11.90 5.28 1.52
N ALA A 215 11.54 4.50 0.49
CA ALA A 215 11.91 3.10 0.39
C ALA A 215 13.39 2.99 0.02
N ALA A 216 14.21 2.54 0.98
CA ALA A 216 15.66 2.51 0.86
C ALA A 216 16.16 1.21 0.23
N PRO A 217 17.43 1.15 -0.23
CA PRO A 217 18.01 -0.07 -0.76
C PRO A 217 17.84 -1.27 0.20
N PRO A 218 17.73 -2.50 -0.32
CA PRO A 218 17.64 -3.69 0.51
C PRO A 218 18.81 -3.78 1.50
N THR A 219 18.53 -4.18 2.74
CA THR A 219 19.57 -4.47 3.72
C THR A 219 20.29 -5.79 3.37
N ARG A 220 21.32 -6.17 4.13
CA ARG A 220 22.12 -7.39 3.86
C ARG A 220 21.28 -8.68 3.79
N ASP A 221 20.10 -8.71 4.40
CA ASP A 221 19.18 -9.85 4.38
C ASP A 221 18.15 -9.82 3.23
N GLY A 222 18.29 -8.88 2.28
CA GLY A 222 17.41 -8.70 1.13
C GLY A 222 16.08 -7.99 1.45
N ARG A 223 15.84 -7.57 2.69
CA ARG A 223 14.63 -6.82 3.05
C ARG A 223 14.80 -5.34 2.73
N VAL A 224 13.78 -4.74 2.15
CA VAL A 224 13.74 -3.30 1.85
C VAL A 224 13.86 -2.50 3.15
N GLY A 225 14.83 -1.61 3.19
CA GLY A 225 14.99 -0.65 4.29
C GLY A 225 14.07 0.55 4.10
N TYR A 226 14.07 1.47 5.06
CA TYR A 226 13.39 2.75 4.91
C TYR A 226 14.26 3.89 5.40
N ARG A 227 14.03 5.08 4.88
CA ARG A 227 14.60 6.31 5.44
C ARG A 227 13.62 6.94 6.40
N ARG A 228 14.15 7.57 7.44
CA ARG A 228 13.38 8.43 8.34
C ARG A 228 13.23 9.83 7.73
N PRO A 229 12.28 10.64 8.22
CA PRO A 229 12.10 12.02 7.74
C PRO A 229 13.36 12.89 7.86
N ASN A 230 14.26 12.58 8.80
CA ASN A 230 15.55 13.27 8.95
C ASN A 230 16.64 12.78 7.96
N GLY A 231 16.31 11.90 7.02
CA GLY A 231 17.24 11.37 6.01
C GLY A 231 17.99 10.10 6.41
N ASP A 232 17.98 9.73 7.69
CA ASP A 232 18.72 8.58 8.21
C ASP A 232 18.20 7.27 7.60
N LEU A 233 19.15 6.42 7.17
CA LEU A 233 18.84 5.05 6.80
C LEU A 233 18.47 4.26 8.06
N ALA A 234 17.22 3.82 8.13
CA ALA A 234 16.76 2.88 9.13
C ALA A 234 16.85 1.45 8.59
N GLY A 235 16.70 0.49 9.52
CA GLY A 235 16.73 -0.94 9.20
C GLY A 235 15.58 -1.42 8.31
N PRO A 236 15.28 -2.73 8.29
CA PRO A 236 14.20 -3.30 7.50
C PRO A 236 12.88 -2.58 7.76
N MET A 237 12.01 -2.49 6.75
CA MET A 237 10.68 -1.89 6.84
C MET A 237 9.62 -2.95 7.23
N PRO A 238 9.31 -3.16 8.52
CA PRO A 238 8.27 -4.09 8.92
C PRO A 238 6.88 -3.54 8.61
N LEU A 239 6.11 -4.32 7.86
CA LEU A 239 4.72 -4.03 7.55
C LEU A 239 3.77 -4.99 8.29
N SER A 240 2.54 -4.52 8.46
CA SER A 240 1.44 -5.26 9.08
C SER A 240 0.14 -4.90 8.39
N LEU A 241 -0.66 -5.92 8.05
CA LEU A 241 -2.01 -5.81 7.49
C LEU A 241 -3.11 -5.97 8.55
N GLN A 242 -2.76 -5.84 9.83
CA GLN A 242 -3.73 -5.88 10.92
C GLN A 242 -4.69 -4.69 10.82
N GLY A 243 -5.99 -4.95 11.00
CA GLY A 243 -6.99 -3.91 10.92
C GLY A 243 -8.42 -4.43 10.79
N TRP A 244 -9.35 -3.47 10.83
CA TRP A 244 -10.76 -3.73 10.59
C TRP A 244 -11.04 -3.85 9.08
N LYS A 245 -11.88 -4.80 8.72
CA LYS A 245 -12.47 -4.97 7.39
C LYS A 245 -13.99 -4.95 7.52
N ALA A 246 -14.65 -4.18 6.68
CA ALA A 246 -16.11 -4.19 6.53
C ALA A 246 -16.44 -4.41 5.05
N PHE A 247 -17.39 -5.31 4.75
CA PHE A 247 -17.80 -5.56 3.38
C PHE A 247 -19.29 -5.90 3.27
N LEU A 248 -19.86 -5.56 2.12
CA LEU A 248 -21.19 -6.00 1.70
C LEU A 248 -21.05 -7.33 0.95
N GLN A 249 -21.98 -8.24 1.21
CA GLN A 249 -22.04 -9.55 0.61
C GLN A 249 -23.34 -9.70 -0.16
N PHE A 250 -23.27 -10.20 -1.38
CA PHE A 250 -24.42 -10.59 -2.19
C PHE A 250 -24.30 -12.09 -2.46
N SER A 251 -25.24 -12.87 -1.95
CA SER A 251 -25.18 -14.34 -2.02
C SER A 251 -26.30 -14.87 -2.91
N VAL A 252 -25.97 -15.88 -3.72
CA VAL A 252 -26.93 -16.65 -4.51
C VAL A 252 -26.92 -18.10 -4.02
N TYR A 253 -28.10 -18.67 -3.81
CA TYR A 253 -28.28 -20.03 -3.34
C TYR A 253 -28.66 -20.96 -4.50
N TYR A 254 -28.07 -22.14 -4.51
CA TYR A 254 -28.27 -23.18 -5.51
C TYR A 254 -28.81 -24.45 -4.86
#